data_AF-A0A8J5CF48-F1
#
_entry.id   AF-A0A8J5CF48-F1
#
_cell.length_a   1.000
_cell.length_b   1.000
_cell.length_c   1.000
_cell.angle_alpha   90.00
_cell.angle_beta   90.00
_cell.angle_gamma   90.00
#
_symmetry.space_group_name_H-M   'P 1'
#
loop_
_entity.id
_entity.type
_entity.pdbx_description
1 polymer ?
#
loop_
_entity_poly.entity_id
_entity_poly.type
_entity_poly.pdbx_seq_one_letter_code
_entity_poly.pdbx_strand_id
1 'polypeptide(L)'
;MARRSHLTEIGCIACDELSEVGAGEREGWLDDPSLLAALHHHSLALASATRPIALVLGWDHYHRFSSSAVRDPIKIHPVLSPYEGRITALEWLPFGDVLALALGTSAGLLLIYSVGGDLIHKQLVHTGHILRLRFRQTAKADGIGEASISEELCVVLPGVVARFDGSDIRSLLHTWFQKSETGMWENRLNKLESEDDETSYGRIPFQVWNVGKFGSCVDAAITSIMPPPLLELQSSQRFYCAITIGNDSVISAYRLSEDRSRSLVGTILSKVVPVTFSTIASFSKLIWRNESNATRKSRPTPQSFAKG
;
A
#
# COMPACT_ATOMS: atom_id res chain seq x y z
N MET A 1 -27.66 -12.01 -38.01
CA MET A 1 -26.48 -12.24 -37.16
C MET A 1 -25.87 -10.89 -36.81
N ALA A 2 -25.93 -10.48 -35.55
CA ALA A 2 -25.33 -9.21 -35.11
C ALA A 2 -23.80 -9.35 -35.09
N ARG A 3 -23.08 -8.46 -35.81
CA ARG A 3 -21.62 -8.37 -35.72
C ARG A 3 -21.27 -7.92 -34.30
N ARG A 4 -20.61 -8.79 -33.54
CA ARG A 4 -20.00 -8.42 -32.25
C ARG A 4 -18.80 -7.53 -32.55
N SER A 5 -18.91 -6.23 -32.27
CA SER A 5 -17.77 -5.30 -32.29
C SER A 5 -16.93 -5.55 -31.05
N HIS A 6 -15.82 -6.27 -31.21
CA HIS A 6 -14.78 -6.42 -30.18
C HIS A 6 -13.85 -5.19 -30.19
N LEU A 7 -14.39 -3.98 -30.09
CA LEU A 7 -13.57 -2.78 -29.93
C LEU A 7 -13.23 -2.65 -28.45
N THR A 8 -11.96 -2.86 -28.12
CA THR A 8 -11.41 -2.46 -26.82
C THR A 8 -11.42 -0.94 -26.81
N GLU A 9 -12.18 -0.32 -25.91
CA GLU A 9 -12.06 1.12 -25.69
C GLU A 9 -10.65 1.40 -25.14
N ILE A 10 -9.83 2.09 -25.93
CA ILE A 10 -8.49 2.51 -25.54
C ILE A 10 -8.60 3.96 -25.09
N GLY A 11 -8.31 4.22 -23.82
CA GLY A 11 -8.13 5.56 -23.28
C GLY A 11 -6.71 6.06 -23.55
N CYS A 12 -6.57 7.35 -23.85
CA CYS A 12 -5.28 8.02 -23.93
C CYS A 12 -5.24 9.14 -22.88
N ILE A 13 -4.14 9.20 -22.12
CA ILE A 13 -3.85 10.30 -21.21
C ILE A 13 -2.64 11.03 -21.78
N ALA A 14 -2.84 12.26 -22.20
CA ALA A 14 -1.80 13.12 -22.74
C ALA A 14 -1.95 14.50 -22.12
N CYS A 15 -0.98 14.88 -21.28
CA CYS A 15 -0.91 16.19 -20.67
C CYS A 15 0.55 16.52 -20.32
N ASP A 16 0.88 17.81 -20.28
CA ASP A 16 2.25 18.27 -20.08
C ASP A 16 2.76 17.92 -18.67
N GLU A 17 1.86 17.82 -17.70
CA GLU A 17 2.18 17.51 -16.30
C GLU A 17 2.78 16.12 -16.11
N LEU A 18 2.65 15.22 -17.09
CA LEU A 18 3.35 13.93 -17.06
C LEU A 18 4.87 14.09 -17.01
N SER A 19 5.42 15.20 -17.53
CA SER A 19 6.86 15.47 -17.45
C SER A 19 7.36 15.62 -16.01
N GLU A 20 6.48 16.05 -15.09
CA GLU A 20 6.83 16.21 -13.67
C GLU A 20 7.22 14.87 -13.02
N VAL A 21 6.61 13.78 -13.48
CA VAL A 21 6.89 12.41 -13.02
C VAL A 21 7.87 11.65 -13.94
N GLY A 22 8.51 12.36 -14.89
CA GLY A 22 9.60 11.83 -15.71
C GLY A 22 9.21 11.45 -17.15
N ALA A 23 7.99 11.75 -17.59
CA ALA A 23 7.60 11.49 -18.99
C ALA A 23 8.45 12.30 -19.96
N GLY A 24 8.94 11.65 -21.02
CA GLY A 24 9.75 12.27 -22.07
C GLY A 24 11.25 12.39 -21.78
N GLU A 25 11.70 12.08 -20.56
CA GLU A 25 13.14 12.15 -20.21
C GLU A 25 13.95 10.98 -20.77
N ARG A 26 13.30 9.82 -20.95
CA ARG A 26 13.91 8.60 -21.46
C ARG A 26 12.88 7.70 -22.14
N GLU A 27 13.33 6.90 -23.09
CA GLU A 27 12.54 5.80 -23.63
C GLU A 27 12.24 4.79 -22.52
N GLY A 28 11.02 4.22 -22.50
CA GLY A 28 10.61 3.27 -21.45
C GLY A 28 10.44 3.89 -20.06
N TRP A 29 10.14 5.19 -19.95
CA TRP A 29 9.96 5.86 -18.65
C TRP A 29 8.88 5.21 -17.76
N LEU A 30 7.87 4.57 -18.35
CA LEU A 30 6.85 3.80 -17.62
C LEU A 30 7.42 2.56 -16.91
N ASP A 31 8.55 2.02 -17.39
CA ASP A 31 9.24 0.88 -16.77
C ASP A 31 10.24 1.34 -15.69
N ASP A 32 10.26 2.64 -15.35
CA ASP A 32 11.08 3.14 -14.25
C ASP A 32 10.62 2.58 -12.90
N PRO A 33 11.47 1.85 -12.15
CA PRO A 33 11.11 1.38 -10.82
C PRO A 33 10.88 2.52 -9.81
N SER A 34 11.31 3.74 -10.12
CA SER A 34 11.02 4.94 -9.33
C SER A 34 9.65 5.57 -9.65
N LEU A 35 8.98 5.16 -10.73
CA LEU A 35 7.61 5.58 -11.01
C LEU A 35 6.65 4.69 -10.23
N LEU A 36 5.86 5.33 -9.38
CA LEU A 36 4.78 4.69 -8.62
C LEU A 36 3.47 5.01 -9.30
N ALA A 37 2.58 4.03 -9.41
CA ALA A 37 1.27 4.20 -10.01
C ALA A 37 0.19 3.50 -9.17
N ALA A 38 -0.96 4.16 -9.04
CA ALA A 38 -2.17 3.57 -8.46
C ALA A 38 -3.36 3.90 -9.38
N LEU A 39 -4.11 2.86 -9.74
CA LEU A 39 -5.25 2.96 -10.65
C LEU A 39 -6.56 2.87 -9.88
N HIS A 40 -7.45 3.82 -10.12
CA HIS A 40 -8.85 3.82 -9.69
C HIS A 40 -9.76 3.84 -10.93
N HIS A 41 -11.03 3.48 -10.78
CA HIS A 41 -12.00 3.39 -11.88
C HIS A 41 -12.07 4.65 -12.75
N HIS A 42 -11.89 5.82 -12.15
CA HIS A 42 -12.03 7.12 -12.81
C HIS A 42 -10.78 7.99 -12.73
N SER A 43 -9.69 7.48 -12.14
CA SER A 43 -8.49 8.27 -11.87
C SER A 43 -7.21 7.42 -11.87
N LEU A 44 -6.09 8.02 -12.27
CA LEU A 44 -4.74 7.50 -12.13
C LEU A 44 -3.95 8.45 -11.22
N ALA A 45 -3.29 7.90 -10.21
CA ALA A 45 -2.27 8.61 -9.47
C ALA A 45 -0.90 8.10 -9.92
N LEU A 46 0.02 9.04 -10.17
CA LEU A 46 1.43 8.78 -10.44
C LEU A 46 2.26 9.50 -9.39
N ALA A 47 3.37 8.92 -8.96
CA ALA A 47 4.33 9.62 -8.11
C ALA A 47 5.75 9.23 -8.51
N SER A 48 6.71 10.12 -8.30
CA SER A 48 8.12 9.80 -8.49
C SER A 48 8.76 9.52 -7.13
N ALA A 49 9.55 8.45 -7.03
CA ALA A 49 10.37 8.22 -5.84
C ALA A 49 11.61 9.13 -5.81
N THR A 50 11.91 9.85 -6.90
CA THR A 50 13.05 10.77 -6.98
C THR A 50 12.68 12.23 -6.77
N ARG A 51 11.40 12.57 -6.93
CA ARG A 51 10.87 13.93 -6.77
C ARG A 51 9.70 13.90 -5.79
N PRO A 52 9.58 14.85 -4.86
CA PRO A 52 8.47 14.90 -3.91
C PRO A 52 7.21 15.45 -4.63
N ILE A 53 6.68 14.68 -5.58
CA ILE A 53 5.46 15.00 -6.32
C ILE A 53 4.61 13.75 -6.51
N ALA A 54 3.30 13.92 -6.33
CA ALA A 54 2.28 13.01 -6.83
C ALA A 54 1.33 13.76 -7.75
N LEU A 55 1.01 13.17 -8.90
CA LEU A 55 0.14 13.69 -9.94
C LEU A 55 -1.15 12.86 -9.96
N VAL A 56 -2.30 13.52 -9.88
CA VAL A 56 -3.61 12.89 -9.99
C VAL A 56 -4.28 13.29 -11.29
N LEU A 57 -4.65 12.28 -12.09
CA LEU A 57 -5.24 12.40 -13.41
C LEU A 57 -6.63 11.79 -13.39
N GLY A 58 -7.67 12.55 -13.72
CA GLY A 58 -9.05 12.06 -13.78
C GLY A 58 -9.56 11.93 -15.21
N TRP A 59 -10.45 10.96 -15.48
CA TRP A 59 -11.07 10.77 -16.79
C TRP A 59 -12.59 10.61 -16.76
N ASP A 60 -13.27 10.99 -15.67
CA ASP A 60 -14.72 10.89 -15.60
C ASP A 60 -15.40 11.69 -16.73
N HIS A 61 -16.20 10.97 -17.53
CA HIS A 61 -16.92 11.49 -18.68
C HIS A 61 -18.28 12.09 -18.33
N TYR A 62 -18.83 11.82 -17.13
CA TYR A 62 -20.22 12.17 -16.79
C TYR A 62 -20.42 13.64 -16.40
N HIS A 63 -19.36 14.38 -16.08
CA HIS A 63 -19.45 15.82 -15.75
C HIS A 63 -19.22 16.76 -16.94
N ARG A 64 -19.15 16.24 -18.19
CA ARG A 64 -18.99 17.07 -19.41
C ARG A 64 -20.12 18.07 -19.69
N PHE A 65 -21.24 17.99 -18.96
CA PHE A 65 -22.37 18.91 -19.10
C PHE A 65 -22.45 19.99 -18.02
N SER A 66 -21.55 19.98 -17.04
CA SER A 66 -21.31 21.18 -16.22
C SER A 66 -20.25 22.01 -16.92
N SER A 67 -20.63 23.21 -17.33
CA SER A 67 -19.79 24.16 -18.05
C SER A 67 -18.63 24.66 -17.19
N SER A 68 -17.59 23.83 -17.01
CA SER A 68 -16.22 24.20 -16.59
C SER A 68 -15.38 22.93 -16.37
N ALA A 69 -14.38 22.75 -17.25
CA ALA A 69 -13.16 21.96 -17.07
C ALA A 69 -13.27 20.42 -17.10
N VAL A 70 -12.58 19.83 -18.09
CA VAL A 70 -11.74 18.62 -17.85
C VAL A 70 -11.06 18.85 -16.52
N ARG A 71 -11.22 17.98 -15.51
CA ARG A 71 -10.51 18.19 -14.23
C ARG A 71 -9.03 18.29 -14.54
N ASP A 72 -8.46 19.47 -14.37
CA ASP A 72 -7.04 19.71 -14.60
C ASP A 72 -6.24 18.72 -13.73
N PRO A 73 -5.13 18.18 -14.24
CA PRO A 73 -4.23 17.35 -13.45
C PRO A 73 -3.87 18.03 -12.13
N ILE A 74 -4.07 17.32 -11.02
CA ILE A 74 -3.80 17.86 -9.69
C ILE A 74 -2.38 17.47 -9.30
N LYS A 75 -1.56 18.47 -8.99
CA LYS A 75 -0.19 18.31 -8.51
C LYS A 75 -0.17 18.41 -6.98
N ILE A 76 0.26 17.33 -6.34
CA ILE A 76 0.48 17.27 -4.90
C ILE A 76 1.98 17.36 -4.67
N HIS A 77 2.42 18.33 -3.87
CA HIS A 77 3.82 18.50 -3.46
C HIS A 77 3.95 18.21 -1.97
N PRO A 78 4.21 16.94 -1.57
CA PRO A 78 4.44 16.63 -0.17
C PRO A 78 5.62 17.42 0.40
N VAL A 79 5.36 18.19 1.45
CA VAL A 79 6.40 18.88 2.20
C VAL A 79 7.07 17.85 3.12
N LEU A 80 8.14 17.24 2.60
CA LEU A 80 8.93 16.22 3.31
C LEU A 80 10.26 16.81 3.75
N SER A 81 10.57 16.70 5.05
CA SER A 81 11.92 17.01 5.53
C SER A 81 12.92 15.93 5.07
N PRO A 82 14.24 16.20 5.09
CA PRO A 82 15.26 15.20 4.73
C PRO A 82 15.16 13.89 5.54
N TYR A 83 14.66 13.96 6.78
CA TYR A 83 14.49 12.80 7.67
C TYR A 83 13.22 12.01 7.36
N GLU A 84 12.23 12.63 6.72
CA GLU A 84 10.96 12.00 6.33
C GLU A 84 11.08 11.22 5.02
N GLY A 85 12.19 11.43 4.31
CA GLY A 85 12.62 10.65 3.17
C GLY A 85 11.86 10.98 1.90
N ARG A 86 11.67 9.96 1.05
CA ARG A 86 11.03 10.08 -0.25
C ARG A 86 9.79 9.19 -0.35
N ILE A 87 8.93 9.47 -1.32
CA ILE A 87 7.75 8.64 -1.61
C ILE A 87 8.23 7.26 -2.09
N THR A 88 7.69 6.19 -1.49
CA THR A 88 8.03 4.80 -1.83
C THR A 88 6.82 3.93 -2.09
N ALA A 89 5.62 4.37 -1.72
CA ALA A 89 4.38 3.66 -2.00
C ALA A 89 3.23 4.64 -2.27
N LEU A 90 2.25 4.18 -3.04
CA LEU A 90 1.09 4.94 -3.52
C LEU A 90 -0.10 4.00 -3.61
N GLU A 91 -1.25 4.37 -3.06
CA GLU A 91 -2.48 3.58 -3.12
C GLU A 91 -3.73 4.45 -3.01
N TRP A 92 -4.81 4.06 -3.68
CA TRP A 92 -6.10 4.73 -3.56
C TRP A 92 -6.86 4.21 -2.34
N LEU A 93 -7.58 5.11 -1.66
CA LEU A 93 -8.45 4.80 -0.54
C LEU A 93 -9.91 5.14 -0.88
N PRO A 94 -10.61 4.28 -1.65
CA PRO A 94 -12.04 4.46 -1.94
C PRO A 94 -12.90 3.98 -0.75
N PHE A 95 -13.67 4.90 -0.18
CA PHE A 95 -14.62 4.66 0.91
C PHE A 95 -16.01 5.15 0.49
N GLY A 96 -16.72 4.34 -0.32
CA GLY A 96 -18.06 4.69 -0.81
C GLY A 96 -18.07 5.98 -1.62
N ASP A 97 -18.58 7.05 -1.01
CA ASP A 97 -18.69 8.40 -1.56
C ASP A 97 -17.40 9.24 -1.43
N VAL A 98 -16.44 8.77 -0.64
CA VAL A 98 -15.18 9.47 -0.39
C VAL A 98 -14.01 8.79 -1.08
N LEU A 99 -13.14 9.58 -1.72
CA LEU A 99 -11.88 9.11 -2.30
C LEU A 99 -10.72 9.92 -1.72
N ALA A 100 -9.66 9.23 -1.30
CA ALA A 100 -8.41 9.83 -0.85
C ALA A 100 -7.21 9.09 -1.44
N LEU A 101 -6.05 9.75 -1.43
CA LEU A 101 -4.79 9.17 -1.90
C LEU A 101 -3.85 8.94 -0.72
N ALA A 102 -3.34 7.72 -0.59
CA ALA A 102 -2.34 7.37 0.42
C ALA A 102 -0.93 7.35 -0.18
N LEU A 103 0.01 8.02 0.49
CA LEU A 103 1.44 7.97 0.19
C LEU A 103 2.17 7.31 1.35
N GLY A 104 3.11 6.43 1.03
CA GLY A 104 4.08 5.89 1.98
C GLY A 104 5.46 6.46 1.73
N THR A 105 6.22 6.74 2.79
CA THR A 105 7.60 7.25 2.66
C THR A 105 8.67 6.23 3.06
N SER A 106 9.91 6.53 2.67
CA SER A 106 11.09 5.76 3.07
C SER A 106 11.42 5.86 4.56
N ALA A 107 10.83 6.82 5.29
CA ALA A 107 10.95 6.93 6.74
C ALA A 107 9.80 6.24 7.50
N GLY A 108 8.87 5.61 6.78
CA GLY A 108 7.78 4.87 7.41
C GLY A 108 6.54 5.70 7.75
N LEU A 109 6.43 6.88 7.15
CA LEU A 109 5.28 7.76 7.30
C LEU A 109 4.18 7.36 6.31
N LEU A 110 2.96 7.25 6.82
CA LEU A 110 1.74 7.21 6.03
C LEU A 110 1.18 8.63 5.95
N LEU A 111 0.98 9.12 4.73
CA LEU A 111 0.34 10.39 4.43
C LEU A 111 -0.98 10.11 3.70
N ILE A 112 -2.04 10.83 4.04
CA ILE A 112 -3.33 10.75 3.37
C ILE A 112 -3.65 12.13 2.84
N TYR A 113 -3.93 12.21 1.54
CA TYR A 113 -4.27 13.43 0.82
C TYR A 113 -5.69 13.39 0.29
N SER A 114 -6.34 14.55 0.25
CA SER A 114 -7.56 14.75 -0.51
C SER A 114 -7.25 14.63 -2.01
N VAL A 115 -8.26 14.33 -2.83
CA VAL A 115 -8.09 14.39 -4.29
C VAL A 115 -7.69 15.79 -4.75
N GLY A 116 -8.06 16.83 -3.99
CA GLY A 116 -7.68 18.23 -4.23
C GLY A 116 -6.23 18.57 -3.90
N GLY A 117 -5.49 17.66 -3.26
CA GLY A 117 -4.08 17.84 -2.90
C GLY A 117 -3.82 18.34 -1.48
N ASP A 118 -4.86 18.44 -0.65
CA ASP A 118 -4.71 18.83 0.75
C ASP A 118 -4.22 17.67 1.60
N LEU A 119 -3.25 17.90 2.49
CA LEU A 119 -2.82 16.92 3.47
C LEU A 119 -3.91 16.74 4.54
N ILE A 120 -4.51 15.56 4.58
CA ILE A 120 -5.53 15.17 5.57
C ILE A 120 -4.86 14.62 6.82
N HIS A 121 -3.91 13.70 6.65
CA HIS A 121 -3.29 12.95 7.74
C HIS A 121 -1.83 12.62 7.47
N LYS A 122 -1.02 12.57 8.53
CA LYS A 122 0.40 12.22 8.54
C LYS A 122 0.72 11.47 9.83
N GLN A 123 1.25 10.25 9.71
CA GLN A 123 1.53 9.42 10.88
C GLN A 123 2.68 8.44 10.63
N LEU A 124 3.56 8.31 11.62
CA LEU A 124 4.59 7.28 11.64
C LEU A 124 3.97 5.92 11.96
N VAL A 125 4.13 4.97 11.03
CA VAL A 125 3.65 3.58 11.19
C VAL A 125 4.73 2.72 11.86
N HIS A 126 5.95 2.80 11.34
CA HIS A 126 7.12 2.04 11.80
C HIS A 126 8.37 2.74 11.26
N THR A 127 9.56 2.55 11.84
CA THR A 127 10.80 3.23 11.41
C THR A 127 11.42 2.70 10.10
N GLY A 128 10.74 1.76 9.42
CA GLY A 128 11.23 1.17 8.16
C GLY A 128 10.62 1.90 6.96
N HIS A 129 11.21 1.76 5.77
CA HIS A 129 10.58 2.29 4.56
C HIS A 129 9.31 1.51 4.21
N ILE A 130 8.26 2.20 3.80
CA ILE A 130 7.03 1.55 3.32
C ILE A 130 7.31 0.98 1.93
N LEU A 131 7.17 -0.33 1.79
CA LEU A 131 7.36 -1.05 0.53
C LEU A 131 6.10 -1.00 -0.33
N ARG A 132 4.94 -1.21 0.29
CA ARG A 132 3.63 -1.23 -0.38
C ARG A 132 2.54 -0.72 0.55
N LEU A 133 1.56 -0.09 -0.04
CA LEU A 133 0.25 0.15 0.53
C LEU A 133 -0.72 -0.74 -0.24
N ARG A 134 -1.66 -1.37 0.46
CA ARG A 134 -2.69 -2.22 -0.17
C ARG A 134 -4.03 -1.92 0.50
N PHE A 135 -4.90 -1.27 -0.24
CA PHE A 135 -6.28 -1.11 0.17
C PHE A 135 -7.11 -2.30 -0.26
N ARG A 136 -8.02 -2.74 0.60
CA ARG A 136 -8.88 -3.87 0.31
C ARG A 136 -10.27 -3.67 0.86
N GLN A 137 -11.26 -3.99 0.01
CA GLN A 137 -12.65 -4.14 0.41
C GLN A 137 -13.01 -5.62 0.32
N THR A 138 -13.65 -6.12 1.36
CA THR A 138 -14.16 -7.48 1.43
C THR A 138 -15.63 -7.44 1.79
N ALA A 139 -16.48 -7.91 0.88
CA ALA A 139 -17.88 -8.16 1.20
C ALA A 139 -17.96 -9.42 2.06
N LYS A 140 -18.49 -9.28 3.28
CA LYS A 140 -18.92 -10.44 4.07
C LYS A 140 -20.30 -10.84 3.60
N ALA A 141 -20.42 -12.07 3.11
CA ALA A 141 -21.72 -12.67 2.86
C ALA A 141 -22.30 -13.11 4.21
N ASP A 142 -22.95 -12.18 4.91
CA ASP A 142 -23.76 -12.53 6.06
C ASP A 142 -25.06 -13.17 5.52
N GLY A 143 -25.32 -14.42 5.90
CA GLY A 143 -26.45 -15.18 5.38
C GLY A 143 -27.78 -14.43 5.52
N ILE A 144 -28.49 -14.25 4.40
CA ILE A 144 -29.85 -13.68 4.29
C ILE A 144 -29.94 -12.18 4.70
N GLY A 145 -28.81 -11.45 4.80
CA GLY A 145 -28.76 -10.01 5.09
C GLY A 145 -28.00 -9.17 4.06
N GLU A 146 -27.98 -7.85 4.25
CA GLU A 146 -27.10 -6.95 3.50
C GLU A 146 -25.63 -7.33 3.74
N ALA A 147 -24.84 -7.38 2.66
CA ALA A 147 -23.44 -7.74 2.75
C ALA A 147 -22.65 -6.64 3.48
N SER A 148 -22.17 -6.94 4.69
CA SER A 148 -21.29 -6.03 5.43
C SER A 148 -19.95 -5.89 4.71
N ILE A 149 -19.61 -4.68 4.23
CA ILE A 149 -18.32 -4.41 3.59
C ILE A 149 -17.29 -4.12 4.69
N SER A 150 -16.24 -4.95 4.74
CA SER A 150 -15.08 -4.75 5.59
C SER A 150 -13.95 -4.16 4.75
N GLU A 151 -13.47 -3.00 5.16
CA GLU A 151 -12.45 -2.23 4.47
C GLU A 151 -11.17 -2.22 5.33
N GLU A 152 -10.01 -2.33 4.71
CA GLU A 152 -8.73 -2.30 5.42
C GLU A 152 -7.60 -1.76 4.55
N LEU A 153 -6.65 -1.06 5.19
CA LEU A 153 -5.41 -0.64 4.57
C LEU A 153 -4.25 -1.42 5.20
N CYS A 154 -3.54 -2.18 4.38
CA CYS A 154 -2.29 -2.84 4.78
C CYS A 154 -1.10 -1.96 4.40
N VAL A 155 -0.19 -1.75 5.35
CA VAL A 155 1.10 -1.09 5.15
C VAL A 155 2.19 -2.14 5.29
N VAL A 156 2.90 -2.40 4.20
CA VAL A 156 3.96 -3.40 4.12
C VAL A 156 5.30 -2.72 4.31
N LEU A 157 6.10 -3.23 5.23
CA LEU A 157 7.45 -2.81 5.53
C LEU A 157 8.39 -4.03 5.56
N PRO A 158 9.72 -3.83 5.54
CA PRO A 158 10.67 -4.94 5.66
C PRO A 158 10.42 -5.76 6.94
N GLY A 159 9.94 -6.99 6.76
CA GLY A 159 9.65 -7.93 7.84
C GLY A 159 8.47 -7.53 8.76
N VAL A 160 7.69 -6.51 8.40
CA VAL A 160 6.59 -5.99 9.21
C VAL A 160 5.37 -5.72 8.34
N VAL A 161 4.19 -6.08 8.83
CA VAL A 161 2.91 -5.71 8.23
C VAL A 161 2.09 -4.98 9.26
N ALA A 162 1.56 -3.83 8.88
CA ALA A 162 0.59 -3.08 9.68
C ALA A 162 -0.78 -3.08 9.01
N ARG A 163 -1.85 -3.11 9.80
CA ARG A 163 -3.24 -3.03 9.35
C ARG A 163 -3.93 -1.85 10.02
N PHE A 164 -4.57 -1.03 9.21
CA PHE A 164 -5.52 -0.03 9.64
C PHE A 164 -6.92 -0.53 9.34
N ASP A 165 -7.84 -0.35 10.28
CA ASP A 165 -9.24 -0.63 10.02
C ASP A 165 -9.82 0.48 9.14
N GLY A 166 -10.55 0.09 8.10
CA GLY A 166 -11.13 1.05 7.17
C GLY A 166 -12.19 1.94 7.84
N SER A 167 -12.86 1.46 8.90
CA SER A 167 -13.84 2.27 9.63
C SER A 167 -13.20 3.49 10.31
N ASP A 168 -12.00 3.32 10.85
CA ASP A 168 -11.24 4.41 11.49
C ASP A 168 -10.78 5.45 10.44
N ILE A 169 -10.25 4.99 9.30
CA ILE A 169 -9.84 5.88 8.20
C ILE A 169 -11.05 6.63 7.64
N ARG A 170 -12.16 5.91 7.39
CA ARG A 170 -13.41 6.49 6.87
C ARG A 170 -13.96 7.55 7.81
N SER A 171 -13.97 7.29 9.12
CA SER A 171 -14.40 8.25 10.13
C SER A 171 -13.54 9.52 10.09
N LEU A 172 -12.21 9.38 9.98
CA LEU A 172 -11.30 10.50 9.83
C LEU A 172 -11.58 11.30 8.57
N LEU A 173 -11.77 10.63 7.43
CA LEU A 173 -12.04 11.29 6.15
C LEU A 173 -13.35 12.08 6.19
N HIS A 174 -14.46 11.47 6.61
CA HIS A 174 -15.74 12.20 6.71
C HIS A 174 -15.64 13.39 7.66
N THR A 175 -14.96 13.22 8.80
CA THR A 175 -14.75 14.32 9.75
C THR A 175 -13.96 15.47 9.12
N TRP A 176 -12.96 15.15 8.29
CA TRP A 176 -12.18 16.16 7.57
C TRP A 176 -13.02 16.88 6.50
N PHE A 177 -13.75 16.14 5.66
CA PHE A 177 -14.58 16.73 4.59
C PHE A 177 -15.69 17.62 5.15
N GLN A 178 -16.41 17.19 6.20
CA GLN A 178 -17.44 18.01 6.86
C GLN A 178 -16.87 19.31 7.46
N LYS A 179 -15.65 19.26 8.00
CA LYS A 179 -14.97 20.46 8.54
C LYS A 179 -14.46 21.38 7.44
N SER A 180 -14.05 20.83 6.30
CA SER A 180 -13.62 21.61 5.14
C SER A 180 -14.78 22.44 4.58
N GLU A 181 -15.96 21.84 4.49
CA GLU A 181 -17.16 22.54 3.99
C GLU A 181 -17.66 23.66 4.91
N THR A 182 -17.32 23.62 6.21
CA THR A 182 -17.75 24.62 7.20
C THR A 182 -16.76 25.77 7.40
N GLY A 183 -15.68 25.86 6.61
CA GLY A 183 -14.73 26.99 6.63
C GLY A 183 -13.83 27.06 7.88
N MET A 184 -13.86 26.05 8.75
CA MET A 184 -13.09 26.01 10.01
C MET A 184 -11.61 25.61 9.82
N TRP A 185 -11.08 25.71 8.60
CA TRP A 185 -9.73 25.27 8.21
C TRP A 185 -8.69 26.39 8.28
N GLU A 186 -9.03 27.62 7.87
CA GLU A 186 -8.06 28.73 7.76
C GLU A 186 -7.36 29.05 9.09
N ASN A 187 -8.06 28.90 10.22
CA ASN A 187 -7.49 29.15 11.54
C ASN A 187 -6.46 28.10 12.00
N ARG A 188 -6.34 26.96 11.32
CA ARG A 188 -5.48 25.83 11.76
C ARG A 188 -4.23 25.61 10.93
N LEU A 189 -4.17 26.07 9.68
CA LEU A 189 -2.93 26.03 8.89
C LEU A 189 -1.80 26.79 9.63
N ASN A 190 -2.15 27.94 10.22
CA ASN A 190 -1.27 28.74 11.07
C ASN A 190 -0.83 28.03 12.36
N LYS A 191 -1.49 26.94 12.75
CA LYS A 191 -1.16 26.15 13.96
C LYS A 191 -0.30 24.92 13.63
N LEU A 192 -0.31 24.47 12.37
CA LEU A 192 0.48 23.34 11.89
C LEU A 192 2.00 23.63 11.90
N GLU A 193 2.38 24.91 11.88
CA GLU A 193 3.77 25.37 11.90
C GLU A 193 4.34 25.53 13.33
N SER A 194 3.51 25.46 14.38
CA SER A 194 3.90 25.85 15.75
C SER A 194 3.89 24.74 16.81
N GLU A 195 3.38 23.54 16.52
CA GLU A 195 3.35 22.43 17.49
C GLU A 195 3.98 21.17 16.87
N ASP A 196 5.07 20.71 17.49
CA ASP A 196 5.64 19.38 17.29
C ASP A 196 4.57 18.31 17.53
N ASP A 197 4.54 17.33 16.63
CA ASP A 197 3.99 15.99 16.77
C ASP A 197 2.46 15.83 16.99
N GLU A 198 1.87 15.11 16.02
CA GLU A 198 0.49 14.58 15.97
C GLU A 198 -0.57 15.48 15.31
N THR A 199 -1.02 15.00 14.15
CA THR A 199 -2.18 15.50 13.39
C THR A 199 -3.39 15.83 14.27
N SER A 200 -4.02 16.98 14.02
CA SER A 200 -5.19 17.49 14.76
C SER A 200 -6.44 16.58 14.79
N TYR A 201 -6.47 15.49 13.99
CA TYR A 201 -7.55 14.50 13.94
C TYR A 201 -7.29 13.25 14.80
N GLY A 202 -6.19 13.23 15.54
CA GLY A 202 -5.76 12.08 16.33
C GLY A 202 -5.09 11.01 15.50
N ARG A 203 -4.40 10.10 16.18
CA ARG A 203 -3.69 8.98 15.57
C ARG A 203 -4.67 7.89 15.14
N ILE A 204 -4.61 7.47 13.87
CA ILE A 204 -5.42 6.33 13.40
C ILE A 204 -4.85 5.06 14.05
N PRO A 205 -5.66 4.27 14.79
CA PRO A 205 -5.19 3.05 15.40
C PRO A 205 -4.84 1.99 14.33
N PHE A 206 -3.82 1.20 14.59
CA PHE A 206 -3.39 0.12 13.70
C PHE A 206 -2.81 -1.07 14.45
N GLN A 207 -2.96 -2.26 13.89
CA GLN A 207 -2.27 -3.45 14.36
C GLN A 207 -0.95 -3.62 13.60
N VAL A 208 0.05 -4.25 14.24
CA VAL A 208 1.37 -4.50 13.63
C VAL A 208 1.80 -5.92 13.95
N TRP A 209 2.37 -6.60 12.95
CA TRP A 209 2.92 -7.95 13.09
C TRP A 209 4.30 -8.06 12.46
N ASN A 210 5.18 -8.82 13.12
CA ASN A 210 6.49 -9.17 12.59
C ASN A 210 6.38 -10.46 11.76
N VAL A 211 6.59 -10.33 10.45
CA VAL A 211 6.59 -11.40 9.47
C VAL A 211 8.00 -11.70 8.92
N GLY A 212 9.03 -11.04 9.46
CA GLY A 212 10.43 -11.16 9.00
C GLY A 212 11.19 -12.36 9.57
N LYS A 213 10.59 -13.12 10.51
CA LYS A 213 11.26 -14.25 11.17
C LYS A 213 11.74 -15.35 10.21
N PHE A 214 11.10 -15.49 9.05
CA PHE A 214 11.38 -16.58 8.10
C PHE A 214 11.90 -16.11 6.75
N GLY A 215 12.31 -14.85 6.64
CA GLY A 215 12.90 -14.30 5.43
C GLY A 215 12.55 -12.83 5.18
N SER A 216 13.13 -12.28 4.11
CA SER A 216 12.77 -10.96 3.60
C SER A 216 11.28 -10.90 3.23
N CYS A 217 10.65 -9.76 3.42
CA CYS A 217 9.30 -9.45 2.93
C CYS A 217 9.41 -8.29 1.93
N VAL A 218 9.04 -8.54 0.67
CA VAL A 218 8.98 -7.50 -0.39
C VAL A 218 7.55 -7.05 -0.69
N ASP A 219 6.58 -7.92 -0.45
CA ASP A 219 5.16 -7.62 -0.56
C ASP A 219 4.40 -8.46 0.46
N ALA A 220 3.24 -7.97 0.88
CA ALA A 220 2.34 -8.70 1.75
C ALA A 220 0.91 -8.21 1.60
N ALA A 221 -0.03 -9.09 1.90
CA ALA A 221 -1.44 -8.77 1.97
C ALA A 221 -2.11 -9.53 3.11
N ILE A 222 -3.03 -8.87 3.80
CA ILE A 222 -3.99 -9.53 4.68
C ILE A 222 -5.16 -9.99 3.81
N THR A 223 -5.45 -11.29 3.80
CA THR A 223 -6.37 -11.90 2.84
C THR A 223 -7.72 -12.25 3.43
N SER A 224 -7.83 -12.42 4.74
CA SER A 224 -9.10 -12.74 5.37
C SER A 224 -8.98 -12.70 6.89
N ILE A 225 -10.15 -12.60 7.54
CA ILE A 225 -10.30 -13.02 8.91
C ILE A 225 -10.40 -14.54 8.90
N MET A 226 -9.56 -15.21 9.70
CA MET A 226 -9.59 -16.65 9.85
C MET A 226 -10.73 -17.05 10.80
N PRO A 227 -11.44 -18.15 10.51
CA PRO A 227 -12.37 -18.72 11.47
C PRO A 227 -11.61 -19.16 12.74
N PRO A 228 -12.26 -19.14 13.91
CA PRO A 228 -11.68 -19.70 15.12
C PRO A 228 -11.39 -21.20 14.91
N PRO A 229 -10.30 -21.73 15.49
CA PRO A 229 -10.04 -23.17 15.49
C PRO A 229 -11.22 -23.96 16.02
N LEU A 230 -11.42 -25.18 15.52
CA LEU A 230 -12.56 -26.05 15.83
C LEU A 230 -12.74 -26.35 17.33
N LEU A 231 -11.70 -26.15 18.15
CA LEU A 231 -11.73 -26.34 19.61
C LEU A 231 -11.76 -25.03 20.42
N GLU A 232 -11.73 -23.87 19.75
CA GLU A 232 -11.72 -22.53 20.33
C GLU A 232 -13.05 -21.79 20.05
N LEU A 233 -14.17 -22.52 19.94
CA LEU A 233 -15.48 -21.96 19.54
C LEU A 233 -16.02 -20.84 20.45
N GLN A 234 -15.45 -20.69 21.66
CA GLN A 234 -15.77 -19.60 22.61
C GLN A 234 -14.69 -18.52 22.71
N SER A 235 -13.66 -18.56 21.86
CA SER A 235 -12.61 -17.56 21.84
C SER A 235 -13.12 -16.26 21.21
N SER A 236 -13.02 -15.14 21.94
CA SER A 236 -13.22 -13.80 21.38
C SER A 236 -12.05 -13.34 20.50
N GLN A 237 -11.01 -14.18 20.33
CA GLN A 237 -9.82 -13.82 19.58
C GLN A 237 -10.08 -13.89 18.08
N ARG A 238 -9.84 -12.75 17.44
CA ARG A 238 -9.84 -12.63 15.98
C ARG A 238 -8.45 -12.91 15.45
N PHE A 239 -8.39 -13.68 14.38
CA PHE A 239 -7.16 -13.99 13.67
C PHE A 239 -7.28 -13.51 12.24
N TYR A 240 -6.18 -13.01 11.69
CA TYR A 240 -6.06 -12.64 10.28
C TYR A 240 -5.11 -13.58 9.57
N CYS A 241 -5.42 -13.92 8.32
CA CYS A 241 -4.49 -14.58 7.43
C CYS A 241 -3.70 -13.52 6.68
N ALA A 242 -2.37 -13.56 6.78
CA ALA A 242 -1.50 -12.74 5.95
C ALA A 242 -0.63 -13.62 5.06
N ILE A 243 -0.43 -13.16 3.84
CA ILE A 243 0.48 -13.77 2.86
C ILE A 243 1.62 -12.78 2.64
N THR A 244 2.86 -13.27 2.65
CA THR A 244 4.04 -12.48 2.31
C THR A 244 4.78 -13.09 1.14
N ILE A 245 5.44 -12.25 0.36
CA ILE A 245 6.34 -12.62 -0.73
C ILE A 245 7.75 -12.16 -0.34
N GLY A 246 8.75 -13.04 -0.45
CA GLY A 246 10.15 -12.70 -0.24
C GLY A 246 10.93 -12.42 -1.54
N ASN A 247 12.17 -11.92 -1.41
CA ASN A 247 13.07 -11.65 -2.53
C ASN A 247 13.23 -12.85 -3.47
N ASP A 248 13.28 -14.06 -2.90
CA ASP A 248 13.46 -15.31 -3.66
C ASP A 248 12.14 -15.87 -4.24
N SER A 249 11.09 -15.03 -4.33
CA SER A 249 9.72 -15.43 -4.71
C SER A 249 9.11 -16.50 -3.80
N VAL A 250 9.59 -16.60 -2.56
CA VAL A 250 9.02 -17.48 -1.52
C VAL A 250 7.73 -16.86 -1.02
N ILE A 251 6.66 -17.66 -1.00
CA ILE A 251 5.36 -17.27 -0.45
C ILE A 251 5.20 -17.91 0.92
N SER A 252 4.87 -17.12 1.93
CA SER A 252 4.63 -17.58 3.30
C SER A 252 3.26 -17.13 3.78
N ALA A 253 2.56 -17.98 4.53
CA ALA A 253 1.27 -17.68 5.14
C ALA A 253 1.37 -17.62 6.67
N TYR A 254 0.72 -16.62 7.25
CA TYR A 254 0.77 -16.31 8.67
C TYR A 254 -0.61 -16.21 9.26
N ARG A 255 -0.77 -16.77 10.47
CA ARG A 255 -1.92 -16.51 11.33
C ARG A 255 -1.55 -15.41 12.33
N LEU A 256 -2.21 -14.28 12.18
CA LEU A 256 -1.96 -13.04 12.91
C LEU A 256 -3.04 -12.83 13.97
N SER A 257 -2.66 -12.73 15.24
CA SER A 257 -3.63 -12.48 16.34
C SER A 257 -3.94 -10.99 16.48
N GLU A 258 -5.22 -10.66 16.73
CA GLU A 258 -5.67 -9.29 17.03
C GLU A 258 -5.34 -8.86 18.47
N ASP A 259 -5.36 -9.80 19.43
CA ASP A 259 -5.30 -9.48 20.86
C ASP A 259 -4.01 -8.76 21.28
N ARG A 260 -4.17 -7.58 21.89
CA ARG A 260 -3.13 -6.69 22.42
C ARG A 260 -2.83 -6.90 23.91
N SER A 261 -3.52 -7.80 24.62
CA SER A 261 -3.46 -7.94 26.09
C SER A 261 -2.10 -8.41 26.71
N ARG A 262 -1.00 -8.35 25.94
CA ARG A 262 0.40 -8.41 26.43
C ARG A 262 1.22 -7.15 26.11
N SER A 263 0.55 -6.01 25.91
CA SER A 263 1.17 -4.75 25.51
C SER A 263 0.96 -3.67 26.58
N LEU A 264 1.72 -3.76 27.69
CA LEU A 264 2.03 -2.60 28.53
C LEU A 264 3.42 -2.13 28.14
N VAL A 265 3.47 -0.93 27.56
CA VAL A 265 4.67 -0.13 27.29
C VAL A 265 5.67 -0.78 26.33
N GLY A 266 5.61 -0.34 25.07
CA GLY A 266 6.76 -0.33 24.16
C GLY A 266 7.50 -1.64 23.98
N THR A 267 6.91 -2.64 23.32
CA THR A 267 7.62 -3.57 22.40
C THR A 267 6.55 -4.32 21.60
N ILE A 268 6.46 -4.06 20.30
CA ILE A 268 5.55 -4.73 19.37
C ILE A 268 6.00 -6.19 19.21
N LEU A 269 5.32 -7.13 19.86
CA LEU A 269 5.44 -8.56 19.61
C LEU A 269 4.06 -9.22 19.67
N SER A 270 3.29 -9.08 18.59
CA SER A 270 2.13 -9.93 18.35
C SER A 270 2.61 -11.35 18.01
N LYS A 271 2.01 -12.36 18.65
CA LYS A 271 2.32 -13.77 18.39
C LYS A 271 1.88 -14.13 16.98
N VAL A 272 2.85 -14.30 16.09
CA VAL A 272 2.65 -14.85 14.76
C VAL A 272 2.91 -16.35 14.83
N VAL A 273 1.91 -17.16 14.46
CA VAL A 273 2.10 -18.60 14.26
C VAL A 273 2.07 -18.84 12.75
N PRO A 274 3.17 -19.26 12.13
CA PRO A 274 3.12 -19.69 10.73
C PRO A 274 2.23 -20.93 10.66
N VAL A 275 1.24 -20.91 9.77
CA VAL A 275 0.51 -22.14 9.44
C VAL A 275 1.24 -22.75 8.26
N THR A 276 2.08 -23.73 8.52
CA THR A 276 2.81 -24.49 7.50
C THR A 276 1.83 -25.41 6.77
N PHE A 277 0.93 -24.85 5.95
CA PHE A 277 0.30 -25.62 4.88
C PHE A 277 1.24 -25.56 3.68
N SER A 278 1.74 -26.73 3.29
CA SER A 278 2.58 -27.05 2.14
C SER A 278 3.25 -25.85 1.48
N THR A 279 4.54 -25.66 1.78
CA THR A 279 5.47 -24.91 0.96
C THR A 279 5.16 -25.22 -0.51
N ILE A 280 4.49 -24.31 -1.21
CA ILE A 280 4.56 -24.30 -2.66
C ILE A 280 5.98 -23.81 -2.92
N ALA A 281 6.92 -24.75 -2.89
CA ALA A 281 8.25 -24.56 -3.40
C ALA A 281 8.09 -24.22 -4.88
N SER A 282 8.14 -22.93 -5.18
CA SER A 282 8.57 -22.39 -6.47
C SER A 282 8.04 -23.10 -7.71
N PHE A 283 6.78 -22.88 -8.07
CA PHE A 283 6.38 -23.07 -9.48
C PHE A 283 7.05 -22.06 -10.42
N SER A 284 7.57 -20.94 -9.88
CA SER A 284 8.29 -19.92 -10.64
C SER A 284 9.63 -20.39 -11.22
N LYS A 285 10.39 -21.26 -10.51
CA LYS A 285 11.62 -21.86 -11.08
C LYS A 285 11.35 -22.96 -12.11
N LEU A 286 10.14 -23.54 -12.12
CA LEU A 286 9.77 -24.60 -13.06
C LEU A 286 9.20 -24.05 -14.38
N ILE A 287 8.49 -22.91 -14.32
CA ILE A 287 7.81 -22.32 -15.48
C ILE A 287 8.69 -21.31 -16.23
N TRP A 288 9.67 -20.67 -15.55
CA TRP A 288 10.47 -19.58 -16.12
C TRP A 288 11.97 -19.87 -16.24
N ARG A 289 12.39 -21.12 -16.46
CA ARG A 289 13.77 -21.42 -16.86
C ARG A 289 13.92 -21.42 -18.38
N ASN A 290 14.40 -20.30 -18.92
CA ASN A 290 15.37 -20.33 -20.01
C ASN A 290 16.74 -20.05 -19.37
N GLU A 291 17.40 -21.08 -18.83
CA GLU A 291 18.77 -20.94 -18.31
C GLU A 291 19.75 -20.77 -19.47
N SER A 292 20.31 -19.57 -19.62
CA SER A 292 21.67 -19.44 -20.14
C SER A 292 22.65 -19.71 -18.99
N ASN A 293 23.08 -20.97 -18.88
CA ASN A 293 24.16 -21.34 -17.97
C ASN A 293 25.49 -20.74 -18.46
N ALA A 294 25.96 -19.68 -17.80
CA ALA A 294 27.34 -19.22 -17.88
C ALA A 294 28.05 -19.45 -16.54
N THR A 295 28.35 -20.72 -16.23
CA THR A 295 29.30 -21.06 -15.17
C THR A 295 30.71 -20.71 -15.64
N ARG A 296 31.28 -19.61 -15.12
CA ARG A 296 32.73 -19.38 -15.16
C ARG A 296 33.42 -20.52 -14.41
N LYS A 297 34.10 -21.39 -15.16
CA LYS A 297 34.96 -22.46 -14.62
C LYS A 297 36.07 -21.85 -13.76
N SER A 298 36.13 -22.20 -12.47
CA SER A 298 37.33 -22.05 -11.66
C SER A 298 38.29 -23.21 -11.96
N ARG A 299 39.55 -22.88 -12.21
CA ARG A 299 40.63 -23.80 -12.56
C ARG A 299 41.10 -24.56 -11.31
N PRO A 300 41.27 -25.89 -11.33
CA PRO A 300 41.69 -26.64 -10.15
C PRO A 300 43.21 -26.50 -9.91
N THR A 301 43.58 -26.23 -8.67
CA THR A 301 44.96 -26.26 -8.16
C THR A 301 45.39 -27.73 -7.92
N PRO A 302 46.59 -28.16 -8.33
CA PRO A 302 47.03 -29.54 -8.14
C PRO A 302 47.49 -29.77 -6.68
N GLN A 303 46.98 -30.84 -6.09
CA GLN A 303 47.35 -31.36 -4.76
C GLN A 303 48.65 -32.18 -4.87
N SER A 304 49.63 -31.94 -4.00
CA SER A 304 50.88 -32.69 -3.93
C SER A 304 50.72 -33.96 -3.08
N PHE A 305 51.11 -35.11 -3.62
CA PHE A 305 51.20 -36.37 -2.89
C PHE A 305 52.51 -36.46 -2.09
N ALA A 306 52.42 -36.98 -0.87
CA ALA A 306 53.57 -37.32 -0.04
C ALA A 306 54.29 -38.58 -0.57
N LYS A 307 55.62 -38.58 -0.48
CA LYS A 307 56.50 -39.69 -0.84
C LYS A 307 56.40 -40.84 0.19
N GLY A 308 56.39 -42.06 -0.33
CA GLY A 308 56.91 -43.28 0.30
C GLY A 308 57.83 -43.95 -0.70
#